data_AF-D8QPM1-F1
#
_entry.id   AF-D8QPM1-F1
#
_cell.length_a   1.000
_cell.length_b   1.000
_cell.length_c   1.000
_cell.angle_alpha   90.00
_cell.angle_beta   90.00
_cell.angle_gamma   90.00
#
_symmetry.space_group_name_H-M   'P 1'
#
loop_
_entity.id
_entity.type
_entity.pdbx_description
1 polymer ?
#
loop_
_entity_poly.entity_id
_entity_poly.type
_entity_poly.pdbx_seq_one_letter_code
_entity_poly.pdbx_strand_id
1 'polypeptide(L)'
;TVLDVDQVDNLIKFCPTKEEMETLKNYTGDKECLGKCEQCFLEMMKVPKVESKFLLNFSSPRRFESPKLERVMQTVLSLGNALNQGTARGVAIGFRLDSLLKLKETRAHNSRTTLLHYWQIASEKVPEILDFDKELLHLKAATKALAEEMQVVSKGLEKVEQELTASENDGAISDGFRKSLKSFLDMAEAEVRTLASLYSEVGCNADSLAHYFNEDPTRCPFQQVVSIIFNFIMMFKRALEENSKLVEMERKKAKEADKDKVLPQRRELDGLLAPQ
;
A
#
# COMPACT_ATOMS: atom_id res chain seq x y z
N THR A 1 7.49 -30.61 -7.12
CA THR A 1 8.53 -29.79 -7.77
C THR A 1 7.95 -28.41 -7.94
N VAL A 2 8.53 -27.40 -7.29
CA VAL A 2 8.04 -26.01 -7.30
C VAL A 2 8.78 -25.30 -8.44
N LEU A 3 8.04 -24.63 -9.33
CA LEU A 3 8.59 -23.83 -10.42
C LEU A 3 9.21 -22.55 -9.84
N ASP A 4 10.37 -22.14 -10.35
CA ASP A 4 11.01 -20.88 -9.96
C ASP A 4 10.40 -19.66 -10.71
N VAL A 5 10.77 -18.45 -10.29
CA VAL A 5 10.21 -17.20 -10.81
C VAL A 5 10.51 -17.02 -12.31
N ASP A 6 11.71 -17.39 -12.76
CA ASP A 6 12.10 -17.28 -14.16
C ASP A 6 11.31 -18.26 -15.06
N GLN A 7 11.05 -19.47 -14.56
CA GLN A 7 10.21 -20.47 -15.23
C GLN A 7 8.76 -20.00 -15.33
N VAL A 8 8.25 -19.29 -14.32
CA VAL A 8 6.90 -18.70 -14.31
C VAL A 8 6.77 -17.53 -15.28
N ASP A 9 7.74 -16.61 -15.30
CA ASP A 9 7.74 -15.47 -16.23
C ASP A 9 7.81 -15.94 -17.69
N ASN A 10 8.58 -16.99 -17.94
CA ASN A 10 8.60 -17.66 -19.24
C ASN A 10 7.22 -18.27 -19.56
N LEU A 11 6.58 -18.97 -18.61
CA LEU A 11 5.24 -19.53 -18.83
C LEU A 11 4.18 -18.44 -19.12
N ILE A 12 4.26 -17.27 -18.47
CA ILE A 12 3.38 -16.14 -18.75
C ILE A 12 3.60 -15.59 -20.17
N LYS A 13 4.85 -15.49 -20.62
CA LYS A 13 5.19 -15.07 -22.00
C LYS A 13 4.70 -16.05 -23.07
N PHE A 14 4.54 -17.34 -22.72
CA PHE A 14 4.08 -18.39 -23.63
C PHE A 14 2.60 -18.77 -23.45
N CYS A 15 1.84 -18.02 -22.64
CA CYS A 15 0.39 -18.19 -22.59
C CYS A 15 -0.24 -17.84 -23.94
N PRO A 16 -1.21 -18.64 -24.44
CA PRO A 16 -1.83 -18.39 -25.73
C PRO A 16 -2.62 -17.08 -25.71
N THR A 17 -2.45 -16.27 -26.75
CA THR A 17 -3.22 -15.05 -26.94
C THR A 17 -4.68 -15.34 -27.24
N LYS A 18 -5.55 -14.32 -27.09
CA LYS A 18 -6.98 -14.46 -27.40
C LYS A 18 -7.23 -14.88 -28.85
N GLU A 19 -6.46 -14.35 -29.79
CA GLU A 19 -6.56 -14.65 -31.21
C GLU A 19 -6.15 -16.11 -31.51
N GLU A 20 -5.08 -16.61 -30.88
CA GLU A 20 -4.65 -18.01 -30.99
C GLU A 20 -5.69 -18.97 -30.39
N MET A 21 -6.25 -18.62 -29.23
CA MET A 21 -7.32 -19.40 -28.60
C MET A 21 -8.59 -19.47 -29.46
N GLU A 22 -8.99 -18.36 -30.09
CA GLU A 22 -10.14 -18.34 -30.99
C GLU A 22 -9.89 -19.16 -32.25
N THR A 23 -8.67 -19.07 -32.79
CA THR A 23 -8.26 -19.87 -33.96
C THR A 23 -8.32 -21.37 -33.65
N LEU A 24 -7.83 -21.80 -32.48
CA LEU A 24 -7.87 -23.20 -32.05
C LEU A 24 -9.27 -23.69 -31.70
N LYS A 25 -10.17 -22.82 -31.22
CA LYS A 25 -11.59 -23.16 -30.99
C LYS A 25 -12.33 -23.45 -32.30
N ASN A 26 -11.99 -22.71 -33.35
CA ASN A 26 -12.66 -22.80 -34.64
C ASN A 26 -12.05 -23.87 -35.57
N TYR A 27 -10.97 -24.53 -35.14
CA TYR A 27 -10.37 -25.62 -35.87
C TYR A 27 -11.27 -26.87 -35.85
N THR A 28 -11.71 -27.30 -37.04
CA THR A 28 -12.63 -28.43 -37.24
C THR A 28 -11.95 -29.72 -37.69
N GLY A 29 -10.63 -29.69 -37.88
CA GLY A 29 -9.83 -30.87 -38.23
C GLY A 29 -9.50 -31.75 -37.02
N ASP A 30 -8.72 -32.81 -37.27
CA ASP A 30 -8.24 -33.69 -36.20
C ASP A 30 -7.23 -32.95 -35.30
N LYS A 31 -7.52 -32.92 -34.00
CA LYS A 31 -6.72 -32.23 -32.99
C LYS A 31 -5.41 -32.96 -32.68
N GLU A 32 -5.31 -34.24 -33.00
CA GLU A 32 -4.06 -35.01 -32.85
C GLU A 32 -3.02 -34.65 -33.93
N CYS A 33 -3.46 -34.05 -35.04
CA CYS A 33 -2.58 -33.55 -36.10
C CYS A 33 -2.02 -32.14 -35.83
N LEU A 34 -2.45 -31.48 -34.75
CA LEU A 34 -1.92 -30.18 -34.36
C LEU A 34 -0.47 -30.30 -33.85
N GLY A 35 0.31 -29.24 -33.97
CA GLY A 35 1.66 -29.19 -33.42
C GLY A 35 1.66 -29.27 -31.88
N LYS A 36 2.82 -29.59 -31.29
CA LYS A 36 2.94 -29.77 -29.84
C LYS A 36 2.58 -28.49 -29.04
N CYS A 37 2.83 -27.31 -29.62
CA CYS A 37 2.46 -26.03 -29.02
C CYS A 37 0.95 -25.83 -28.98
N GLU A 38 0.27 -26.11 -30.09
CA GLU A 38 -1.19 -25.99 -30.21
C GLU A 38 -1.91 -27.03 -29.33
N GLN A 39 -1.36 -28.25 -29.23
CA GLN A 39 -1.86 -29.27 -28.30
C GLN A 39 -1.72 -28.83 -26.84
N CYS A 40 -0.61 -28.19 -26.48
CA CYS A 40 -0.42 -27.61 -25.14
C CYS A 40 -1.45 -26.51 -24.85
N PHE A 41 -1.70 -25.62 -25.81
CA PHE A 41 -2.71 -24.56 -25.67
C PHE A 41 -4.12 -25.12 -25.49
N LEU A 42 -4.48 -26.19 -26.20
CA LEU A 42 -5.77 -26.86 -26.02
C LEU A 42 -5.94 -27.42 -24.60
N GLU A 43 -4.89 -27.95 -23.98
CA GLU A 43 -4.94 -28.40 -22.58
C GLU A 43 -5.04 -27.22 -21.61
N MET A 44 -4.32 -26.11 -21.85
CA MET A 44 -4.44 -24.89 -21.06
C MET A 44 -5.86 -24.31 -21.11
N MET A 45 -6.52 -24.34 -22.27
CA MET A 45 -7.88 -23.84 -22.44
C MET A 45 -8.95 -24.64 -21.69
N LYS A 46 -8.67 -25.90 -21.31
CA LYS A 46 -9.59 -26.72 -20.49
C LYS A 46 -9.64 -26.26 -19.03
N VAL A 47 -8.62 -25.55 -18.55
CA VAL A 47 -8.58 -25.05 -17.18
C VAL A 47 -9.37 -23.72 -17.12
N PRO A 48 -10.42 -23.62 -16.28
CA PRO A 48 -11.22 -22.40 -16.23
C PRO A 48 -10.40 -21.23 -15.68
N LYS A 49 -10.40 -20.10 -16.40
CA LYS A 49 -9.72 -18.86 -16.02
C LYS A 49 -8.20 -19.02 -15.86
N VAL A 50 -7.51 -19.75 -16.74
CA VAL A 50 -6.04 -19.95 -16.68
C VAL A 50 -5.27 -18.65 -16.53
N GLU A 51 -5.50 -17.67 -17.39
CA GLU A 51 -4.78 -16.39 -17.29
C GLU A 51 -5.02 -15.73 -15.92
N SER A 52 -6.27 -15.65 -15.47
CA SER A 52 -6.58 -15.08 -14.15
C SER A 52 -6.00 -15.90 -13.00
N LYS A 53 -5.93 -17.24 -13.12
CA LYS A 53 -5.35 -18.12 -12.09
C LYS A 53 -3.82 -18.09 -12.13
N PHE A 54 -3.19 -17.91 -13.29
CA PHE A 54 -1.75 -17.75 -13.39
C PHE A 54 -1.31 -16.38 -12.85
N LEU A 55 -2.03 -15.32 -13.23
CA LEU A 55 -1.83 -13.96 -12.72
C LEU A 55 -2.17 -13.82 -11.23
N LEU A 56 -3.21 -14.51 -10.72
CA LEU A 56 -3.53 -14.48 -9.27
C LEU A 56 -2.66 -15.41 -8.43
N ASN A 57 -2.28 -16.60 -8.91
CA ASN A 57 -1.63 -17.61 -8.06
C ASN A 57 -0.09 -17.61 -8.17
N PHE A 58 0.50 -17.09 -9.24
CA PHE A 58 1.95 -17.17 -9.45
C PHE A 58 2.69 -15.82 -9.40
N SER A 59 1.98 -14.70 -9.48
CA SER A 59 2.57 -13.35 -9.32
C SER A 59 2.77 -12.91 -7.85
N SER A 60 2.54 -13.77 -6.84
CA SER A 60 2.89 -13.41 -5.46
C SER A 60 3.12 -14.62 -4.55
N PRO A 61 4.38 -14.94 -4.20
CA PRO A 61 4.69 -15.84 -3.09
C PRO A 61 4.62 -15.14 -1.72
N ARG A 62 4.38 -13.81 -1.65
CA ARG A 62 4.36 -13.05 -0.38
C ARG A 62 3.21 -12.06 -0.42
N ARG A 63 2.02 -12.60 -0.15
CA ARG A 63 0.77 -11.87 -0.06
C ARG A 63 0.87 -10.88 1.11
N PHE A 64 0.76 -9.59 0.81
CA PHE A 64 0.53 -8.59 1.83
C PHE A 64 -0.92 -8.75 2.29
N GLU A 65 -1.16 -9.64 3.25
CA GLU A 65 -2.49 -10.01 3.73
C GLU A 65 -3.05 -8.97 4.69
N SER A 66 -3.49 -7.83 4.14
CA SER A 66 -4.40 -6.93 4.85
C SER A 66 -5.73 -6.86 4.10
N PRO A 67 -6.72 -7.69 4.48
CA PRO A 67 -8.07 -7.63 3.92
C PRO A 67 -8.68 -6.23 4.05
N LYS A 68 -8.33 -5.51 5.12
CA LYS A 68 -8.76 -4.13 5.34
C LYS A 68 -8.15 -3.17 4.33
N LEU A 69 -6.84 -3.26 4.06
CA LEU A 69 -6.19 -2.44 3.05
C LEU A 69 -6.74 -2.75 1.64
N GLU A 70 -6.99 -4.01 1.33
CA GLU A 70 -7.64 -4.40 0.07
C GLU A 70 -9.02 -3.73 -0.05
N ARG A 71 -9.83 -3.78 1.01
CA ARG A 71 -11.15 -3.15 1.05
C ARG A 71 -11.08 -1.63 0.89
N VAL A 72 -10.07 -1.00 1.49
CA VAL A 72 -9.77 0.43 1.33
C VAL A 72 -9.48 0.75 -0.13
N MET A 73 -8.59 0.00 -0.79
CA MET A 73 -8.25 0.22 -2.21
C MET A 73 -9.47 0.04 -3.13
N GLN A 74 -10.29 -1.00 -2.90
CA GLN A 74 -11.54 -1.22 -3.65
C GLN A 74 -12.53 -0.07 -3.49
N THR A 75 -12.61 0.50 -2.29
CA THR A 75 -13.49 1.64 -2.00
C THR A 75 -13.03 2.89 -2.76
N VAL A 76 -11.72 3.17 -2.77
CA VAL A 76 -11.14 4.27 -3.56
C VAL A 76 -11.42 4.09 -5.05
N LEU A 77 -11.22 2.89 -5.58
CA LEU A 77 -11.46 2.59 -7.00
C LEU A 77 -12.93 2.80 -7.36
N SER A 78 -13.84 2.26 -6.56
CA SER A 78 -15.28 2.38 -6.79
C SER A 78 -15.74 3.83 -6.78
N LEU A 79 -15.24 4.60 -5.81
CA LEU A 79 -15.54 6.03 -5.69
C LEU A 79 -14.95 6.83 -6.84
N GLY A 80 -13.71 6.54 -7.23
CA GLY A 80 -13.06 7.14 -8.40
C GLY A 80 -13.83 6.88 -9.70
N ASN A 81 -14.28 5.63 -9.92
CA ASN A 81 -15.08 5.26 -11.09
C ASN A 81 -16.43 6.00 -11.11
N ALA A 82 -17.12 6.06 -9.96
CA ALA A 82 -18.39 6.76 -9.84
C ALA A 82 -18.26 8.26 -10.14
N LEU A 83 -17.22 8.91 -9.61
CA LEU A 83 -16.97 10.34 -9.88
C LEU A 83 -16.58 10.62 -11.33
N ASN A 84 -15.87 9.71 -11.97
CA ASN A 84 -15.37 9.87 -13.34
C ASN A 84 -16.31 9.23 -14.38
N GLN A 85 -17.56 8.93 -14.01
CA GLN A 85 -18.54 8.31 -14.89
C GLN A 85 -18.71 9.14 -16.18
N GLY A 86 -18.73 8.46 -17.32
CA GLY A 86 -18.81 9.09 -18.64
C GLY A 86 -17.47 9.58 -19.20
N THR A 87 -16.36 9.41 -18.46
CA THR A 87 -15.00 9.63 -18.97
C THR A 87 -14.23 8.32 -19.12
N ALA A 88 -13.11 8.34 -19.84
CA ALA A 88 -12.20 7.18 -19.92
C ALA A 88 -11.68 6.70 -18.55
N ARG A 89 -11.73 7.56 -17.51
CA ARG A 89 -11.31 7.23 -16.14
C ARG A 89 -12.44 6.63 -15.28
N GLY A 90 -13.68 6.57 -15.79
CA GLY A 90 -14.85 6.04 -15.06
C GLY A 90 -15.01 4.52 -15.07
N VAL A 91 -14.13 3.81 -15.79
CA VAL A 91 -14.14 2.35 -15.94
C VAL A 91 -12.78 1.73 -15.60
N ALA A 92 -12.06 2.37 -14.68
CA ALA A 92 -10.74 1.89 -14.26
C ALA A 92 -10.85 0.56 -13.51
N ILE A 93 -9.90 -0.33 -13.76
CA ILE A 93 -9.74 -1.61 -13.03
C ILE A 93 -8.72 -1.51 -11.88
N GLY A 94 -7.99 -0.39 -11.81
CA GLY A 94 -6.97 -0.11 -10.82
C GLY A 94 -6.45 1.33 -10.93
N PHE A 95 -5.60 1.73 -10.01
CA PHE A 95 -4.98 3.06 -10.00
C PHE A 95 -3.55 2.97 -9.45
N ARG A 96 -2.71 3.93 -9.83
CA ARG A 96 -1.33 4.09 -9.33
C ARG A 96 -1.35 4.46 -7.86
N LEU A 97 -0.42 3.92 -7.05
CA LEU A 97 -0.44 4.09 -5.59
C LEU A 97 -0.37 5.58 -5.18
N ASP A 98 0.39 6.38 -5.94
CA ASP A 98 0.51 7.83 -5.77
C ASP A 98 -0.85 8.59 -5.83
N SER A 99 -1.87 7.99 -6.43
CA SER A 99 -3.19 8.60 -6.59
C SER A 99 -3.94 8.69 -5.25
N LEU A 100 -3.57 7.89 -4.26
CA LEU A 100 -4.09 8.00 -2.88
C LEU A 100 -3.84 9.39 -2.28
N LEU A 101 -2.69 10.00 -2.61
CA LEU A 101 -2.31 11.31 -2.07
C LEU A 101 -3.12 12.46 -2.69
N LYS A 102 -3.79 12.21 -3.81
CA LYS A 102 -4.62 13.19 -4.54
C LYS A 102 -6.06 13.24 -4.03
N LEU A 103 -6.48 12.28 -3.20
CA LEU A 103 -7.86 12.21 -2.70
C LEU A 103 -8.27 13.40 -1.81
N LYS A 104 -7.30 14.08 -1.17
CA LYS A 104 -7.55 15.34 -0.45
C LYS A 104 -7.87 16.53 -1.35
N GLU A 105 -7.50 16.45 -2.62
CA GLU A 105 -7.58 17.56 -3.59
C GLU A 105 -8.92 17.53 -4.34
N THR A 106 -9.55 16.36 -4.43
CA THR A 106 -10.88 16.19 -5.02
C THR A 106 -11.95 16.74 -4.07
N ARG A 107 -12.55 17.88 -4.43
CA ARG A 107 -13.59 18.59 -3.65
C ARG A 107 -14.97 18.39 -4.26
N ALA A 108 -15.98 18.30 -3.39
CA ALA A 108 -17.38 18.38 -3.79
C ALA A 108 -17.73 19.81 -4.27
N HIS A 109 -18.88 19.98 -4.94
CA HIS A 109 -19.38 21.27 -5.46
C HIS A 109 -19.48 22.36 -4.38
N ASN A 110 -19.65 21.99 -3.11
CA ASN A 110 -19.68 22.93 -1.99
C ASN A 110 -18.28 23.43 -1.55
N SER A 111 -17.19 22.99 -2.21
CA SER A 111 -15.77 23.30 -1.97
C SER A 111 -15.21 22.99 -0.56
N ARG A 112 -16.09 22.64 0.40
CA ARG A 112 -15.79 22.40 1.82
C ARG A 112 -15.54 20.92 2.12
N THR A 113 -16.24 20.02 1.42
CA THR A 113 -16.15 18.57 1.61
C THR A 113 -15.20 17.98 0.58
N THR A 114 -14.17 17.23 0.99
CA THR A 114 -13.31 16.47 0.06
C THR A 114 -13.82 15.04 -0.12
N LEU A 115 -13.27 14.32 -1.10
CA LEU A 115 -13.60 12.91 -1.31
C LEU A 115 -13.29 12.04 -0.09
N LEU A 116 -12.20 12.39 0.62
CA LEU A 116 -11.85 11.78 1.90
C LEU A 116 -12.95 11.98 2.95
N HIS A 117 -13.66 13.11 2.92
CA HIS A 117 -14.76 13.37 3.83
C HIS A 117 -16.02 12.55 3.46
N TYR A 118 -16.29 12.37 2.17
CA TYR A 118 -17.37 11.49 1.69
C TYR A 118 -17.14 10.02 2.06
N TRP A 119 -15.87 9.61 2.09
CA TRP A 119 -15.49 8.28 2.52
C TRP A 119 -15.88 8.00 3.98
N GLN A 120 -15.90 8.99 4.87
CA GLN A 120 -16.41 8.75 6.23
C GLN A 120 -17.88 8.34 6.26
N ILE A 121 -18.71 8.99 5.44
CA ILE A 121 -20.13 8.64 5.32
C ILE A 121 -20.25 7.20 4.80
N ALA A 122 -19.37 6.79 3.88
CA ALA A 122 -19.29 5.41 3.43
C ALA A 122 -18.72 4.45 4.50
N SER A 123 -17.84 4.94 5.39
CA SER A 123 -17.23 4.16 6.49
C SER A 123 -18.20 3.85 7.62
N GLU A 124 -19.29 4.62 7.78
CA GLU A 124 -20.42 4.21 8.64
C GLU A 124 -21.01 2.86 8.19
N LYS A 125 -20.93 2.55 6.89
CA LYS A 125 -21.37 1.27 6.33
C LYS A 125 -20.27 0.21 6.28
N VAL A 126 -19.02 0.58 6.56
CA VAL A 126 -17.85 -0.32 6.55
C VAL A 126 -16.93 0.05 7.73
N PRO A 127 -17.33 -0.20 8.98
CA PRO A 127 -16.52 0.17 10.15
C PRO A 127 -15.18 -0.58 10.20
N GLU A 128 -15.08 -1.73 9.54
CA GLU A 128 -13.88 -2.56 9.41
C GLU A 128 -12.68 -1.83 8.79
N ILE A 129 -12.92 -0.80 7.97
CA ILE A 129 -11.84 -0.01 7.34
C ILE A 129 -11.37 1.16 8.20
N LEU A 130 -11.97 1.40 9.37
CA LEU A 130 -11.60 2.53 10.23
C LEU A 130 -10.30 2.32 10.99
N ASP A 131 -9.89 1.06 11.18
CA ASP A 131 -8.69 0.72 11.95
C ASP A 131 -7.69 -0.14 11.17
N PHE A 132 -7.75 -0.08 9.83
CA PHE A 132 -6.78 -0.72 8.93
C PHE A 132 -5.34 -0.28 9.19
N ASP A 133 -5.15 0.92 9.74
CA ASP A 133 -3.84 1.44 10.12
C ASP A 133 -3.16 0.63 11.22
N LYS A 134 -3.92 -0.07 12.07
CA LYS A 134 -3.37 -0.91 13.13
C LYS A 134 -2.59 -2.10 12.55
N GLU A 135 -3.01 -2.63 11.41
CA GLU A 135 -2.32 -3.72 10.70
C GLU A 135 -1.00 -3.25 10.06
N LEU A 136 -0.81 -1.94 9.93
CA LEU A 136 0.31 -1.32 9.22
C LEU A 136 1.28 -0.59 10.16
N LEU A 137 0.97 -0.54 11.46
CA LEU A 137 1.70 0.24 12.46
C LEU A 137 3.15 -0.25 12.63
N HIS A 138 3.32 -1.58 12.61
CA HIS A 138 4.63 -2.22 12.78
C HIS A 138 5.54 -2.03 11.57
N LEU A 139 4.95 -1.93 10.37
CA LEU A 139 5.71 -1.83 9.13
C LEU A 139 6.58 -0.56 9.11
N LYS A 140 5.99 0.60 9.39
CA LYS A 140 6.74 1.87 9.35
C LYS A 140 7.80 1.96 10.45
N ALA A 141 7.47 1.53 11.66
CA ALA A 141 8.41 1.57 12.79
C ALA A 141 9.62 0.67 12.53
N ALA A 142 9.38 -0.56 12.08
CA ALA A 142 10.44 -1.52 11.77
C ALA A 142 11.35 -1.03 10.63
N THR A 143 10.80 -0.55 9.52
CA THR A 143 11.61 -0.07 8.39
C THR A 143 12.44 1.16 8.74
N LYS A 144 11.90 2.05 9.59
CA LYS A 144 12.61 3.27 10.01
C LYS A 144 13.74 2.93 10.98
N ALA A 145 13.44 2.16 12.03
CA ALA A 145 14.43 1.78 13.03
C ALA A 145 15.60 1.02 12.38
N LEU A 146 15.31 0.06 11.49
CA LEU A 146 16.35 -0.72 10.82
C LEU A 146 17.27 0.14 9.94
N ALA A 147 16.72 1.15 9.25
CA ALA A 147 17.51 2.08 8.45
C ALA A 147 18.39 3.01 9.30
N GLU A 148 17.86 3.50 10.43
CA GLU A 148 18.60 4.35 11.37
C GLU A 148 19.73 3.57 12.04
N GLU A 149 19.47 2.36 12.53
CA GLU A 149 20.48 1.48 13.15
C GLU A 149 21.61 1.13 12.17
N MET A 150 21.27 0.75 10.94
CA MET A 150 22.29 0.47 9.90
C MET A 150 23.18 1.68 9.64
N GLN A 151 22.61 2.89 9.57
CA GLN A 151 23.38 4.10 9.35
C GLN A 151 24.31 4.43 10.53
N VAL A 152 23.84 4.25 11.76
CA VAL A 152 24.62 4.50 12.98
C VAL A 152 25.80 3.54 13.07
N VAL A 153 25.56 2.24 12.83
CA VAL A 153 26.58 1.21 12.91
C VAL A 153 27.64 1.39 11.82
N SER A 154 27.24 1.62 10.57
CA SER A 154 28.21 1.85 9.48
C SER A 154 29.11 3.06 9.75
N LYS A 155 28.54 4.19 10.20
CA LYS A 155 29.33 5.38 10.58
C LYS A 155 30.24 5.14 11.78
N GLY A 156 29.80 4.31 12.73
CA GLY A 156 30.61 3.91 13.89
C GLY A 156 31.85 3.15 13.45
N LEU A 157 31.70 2.17 12.56
CA LEU A 157 32.80 1.37 12.04
C LEU A 157 33.77 2.17 11.16
N GLU A 158 33.25 3.06 10.30
CA GLU A 158 34.10 3.96 9.50
C GLU A 158 35.07 4.76 10.39
N LYS A 159 34.60 5.22 11.56
CA LYS A 159 35.47 5.93 12.52
C LYS A 159 36.51 5.02 13.15
N VAL A 160 36.15 3.77 13.44
CA VAL A 160 37.09 2.79 14.01
C VAL A 160 38.17 2.41 12.98
N GLU A 161 37.80 2.27 11.71
CA GLU A 161 38.76 2.06 10.62
C GLU A 161 39.69 3.27 10.43
N GLN A 162 39.15 4.49 10.51
CA GLN A 162 39.95 5.72 10.44
C GLN A 162 40.95 5.79 11.61
N GLU A 163 40.52 5.47 12.82
CA GLU A 163 41.39 5.46 14.01
C GLU A 163 42.47 4.38 13.90
N LEU A 164 42.11 3.19 13.41
CA LEU A 164 43.07 2.12 13.14
C LEU A 164 44.15 2.60 12.15
N THR A 165 43.74 3.26 11.05
CA THR A 165 44.65 3.80 10.03
C THR A 165 45.52 4.92 10.61
N ALA A 166 44.93 5.83 11.39
CA ALA A 166 45.67 6.94 12.02
C ALA A 166 46.77 6.42 12.96
N SER A 167 46.46 5.38 13.73
CA SER A 167 47.38 4.77 14.70
C SER A 167 48.60 4.06 14.07
N GLU A 168 48.65 3.89 12.74
CA GLU A 168 49.82 3.35 12.04
C GLU A 168 51.04 4.28 12.18
N ASN A 169 50.81 5.58 12.33
CA ASN A 169 51.87 6.58 12.46
C ASN A 169 52.50 6.62 13.87
N ASP A 170 51.91 5.95 14.86
CA ASP A 170 52.36 5.97 16.26
C ASP A 170 53.54 5.02 16.56
N GLY A 171 53.95 4.21 15.58
CA GLY A 171 54.98 3.19 15.76
C GLY A 171 54.55 2.05 16.71
N ALA A 172 55.51 1.43 17.40
CA ALA A 172 55.29 0.21 18.19
C ALA A 172 54.45 0.41 19.47
N ILE A 173 54.33 1.65 19.97
CA ILE A 173 53.53 1.96 21.17
C ILE A 173 52.05 1.60 20.99
N SER A 174 51.53 1.73 19.77
CA SER A 174 50.12 1.42 19.46
C SER A 174 49.89 -0.01 18.96
N ASP A 175 50.89 -0.93 19.01
CA ASP A 175 50.73 -2.32 18.53
C ASP A 175 49.61 -3.08 19.25
N GLY A 176 49.54 -2.97 20.58
CA GLY A 176 48.47 -3.62 21.37
C GLY A 176 47.09 -3.05 21.07
N PHE A 177 47.02 -1.74 20.81
CA PHE A 177 45.79 -1.04 20.42
C PHE A 177 45.31 -1.49 19.04
N ARG A 178 46.19 -1.48 18.03
CA ARG A 178 45.90 -1.97 16.68
C ARG A 178 45.43 -3.43 16.67
N LYS A 179 46.05 -4.30 17.46
CA LYS A 179 45.64 -5.71 17.59
C LYS A 179 44.23 -5.83 18.18
N SER A 180 43.91 -5.02 19.19
CA SER A 180 42.58 -5.00 19.82
C SER A 180 41.51 -4.45 18.87
N LEU A 181 41.81 -3.36 18.16
CA LEU A 181 40.92 -2.78 17.16
C LEU A 181 40.64 -3.73 16.00
N LYS A 182 41.66 -4.42 15.46
CA LYS A 182 41.46 -5.43 14.41
C LYS A 182 40.54 -6.56 14.88
N SER A 183 40.77 -7.08 16.08
CA SER A 183 39.90 -8.12 16.64
C SER A 183 38.46 -7.63 16.85
N PHE A 184 38.27 -6.38 17.26
CA PHE A 184 36.94 -5.77 17.35
C PHE A 184 36.28 -5.63 15.98
N LEU A 185 37.01 -5.12 14.98
CA LEU A 185 36.52 -4.97 13.60
C LEU A 185 36.12 -6.32 13.01
N ASP A 186 36.92 -7.37 13.19
CA ASP A 186 36.61 -8.72 12.68
C ASP A 186 35.25 -9.23 13.22
N MET A 187 34.98 -8.99 14.51
CA MET A 187 33.69 -9.35 15.13
C MET A 187 32.56 -8.45 14.67
N ALA A 188 32.78 -7.15 14.65
CA ALA A 188 31.74 -6.18 14.30
C ALA A 188 31.35 -6.25 12.81
N GLU A 189 32.29 -6.58 11.92
CA GLU A 189 32.01 -6.77 10.50
C GLU A 189 31.09 -7.99 10.26
N ALA A 190 31.21 -9.05 11.08
CA ALA A 190 30.30 -10.19 11.04
C ALA A 190 28.87 -9.82 11.47
N GLU A 191 28.74 -9.02 12.54
CA GLU A 191 27.45 -8.47 12.99
C GLU A 191 26.83 -7.55 11.93
N VAL A 192 27.64 -6.70 11.28
CA VAL A 192 27.18 -5.84 10.18
C VAL A 192 26.76 -6.63 8.95
N ARG A 193 27.48 -7.71 8.60
CA ARG A 193 27.03 -8.61 7.53
C ARG A 193 25.66 -9.22 7.84
N THR A 194 25.41 -9.58 9.10
CA THR A 194 24.10 -10.08 9.55
C THR A 194 23.01 -9.01 9.50
N LEU A 195 23.30 -7.79 9.96
CA LEU A 195 22.37 -6.67 9.88
C LEU A 195 22.06 -6.29 8.43
N ALA A 196 23.06 -6.31 7.56
CA ALA A 196 22.91 -6.05 6.12
C ALA A 196 22.07 -7.14 5.43
N SER A 197 22.22 -8.41 5.80
CA SER A 197 21.38 -9.48 5.25
C SER A 197 19.92 -9.33 5.70
N LEU A 198 19.69 -8.98 6.96
CA LEU A 198 18.33 -8.70 7.46
C LEU A 198 17.71 -7.49 6.74
N TYR A 199 18.49 -6.43 6.51
CA TYR A 199 18.07 -5.27 5.72
C TYR A 199 17.72 -5.65 4.29
N SER A 200 18.55 -6.48 3.65
CA SER A 200 18.30 -6.98 2.29
C SER A 200 17.05 -7.85 2.23
N GLU A 201 16.82 -8.72 3.21
CA GLU A 201 15.62 -9.57 3.25
C GLU A 201 14.35 -8.74 3.44
N VAL A 202 14.38 -7.76 4.34
CA VAL A 202 13.29 -6.77 4.48
C VAL A 202 13.10 -6.01 3.16
N GLY A 203 14.18 -5.63 2.48
CA GLY A 203 14.16 -5.02 1.15
C GLY A 203 13.45 -5.89 0.12
N CYS A 204 13.83 -7.16 -0.04
CA CYS A 204 13.20 -8.09 -0.99
C CYS A 204 11.72 -8.38 -0.64
N ASN A 205 11.41 -8.54 0.64
CA ASN A 205 10.03 -8.69 1.11
C ASN A 205 9.19 -7.46 0.81
N ALA A 206 9.80 -6.29 0.84
CA ALA A 206 9.14 -5.02 0.62
C ALA A 206 9.14 -4.62 -0.88
N ASP A 207 10.06 -5.11 -1.70
CA ASP A 207 9.95 -5.05 -3.17
C ASP A 207 8.76 -5.89 -3.65
N SER A 208 8.49 -7.01 -2.98
CA SER A 208 7.25 -7.77 -3.20
C SER A 208 6.00 -6.91 -2.94
N LEU A 209 6.09 -5.93 -2.03
CA LEU A 209 5.01 -4.95 -1.79
C LEU A 209 4.88 -3.95 -2.93
N ALA A 210 5.99 -3.48 -3.51
CA ALA A 210 5.95 -2.63 -4.71
C ALA A 210 5.29 -3.37 -5.88
N HIS A 211 5.72 -4.60 -6.15
CA HIS A 211 5.10 -5.46 -7.17
C HIS A 211 3.62 -5.75 -6.89
N TYR A 212 3.24 -5.96 -5.63
CA TYR A 212 1.83 -6.15 -5.25
C TYR A 212 0.94 -4.97 -5.67
N PHE A 213 1.44 -3.74 -5.54
CA PHE A 213 0.76 -2.53 -6.02
C PHE A 213 1.01 -2.22 -7.49
N ASN A 214 1.66 -3.13 -8.22
CA ASN A 214 2.05 -2.98 -9.62
C ASN A 214 2.91 -1.72 -9.87
N GLU A 215 3.77 -1.41 -8.89
CA GLU A 215 4.79 -0.37 -8.95
C GLU A 215 6.15 -1.00 -9.29
N ASP A 216 6.98 -0.24 -10.00
CA ASP A 216 8.35 -0.63 -10.35
C ASP A 216 9.28 -0.37 -9.17
N PRO A 217 9.91 -1.39 -8.55
CA PRO A 217 10.78 -1.22 -7.38
C PRO A 217 11.98 -0.30 -7.64
N THR A 218 12.44 -0.17 -8.89
CA THR A 218 13.54 0.73 -9.25
C THR A 218 13.13 2.20 -9.22
N ARG A 219 11.84 2.47 -9.43
CA ARG A 219 11.27 3.83 -9.49
C ARG A 219 10.50 4.21 -8.23
N CYS A 220 9.89 3.22 -7.60
CA CYS A 220 9.10 3.31 -6.39
C CYS A 220 9.60 2.22 -5.43
N PRO A 221 10.78 2.44 -4.81
CA PRO A 221 11.30 1.49 -3.85
C PRO A 221 10.32 1.34 -2.69
N PHE A 222 10.42 0.23 -1.98
CA PHE A 222 9.46 -0.08 -0.92
C PHE A 222 9.32 1.01 0.15
N GLN A 223 10.39 1.76 0.45
CA GLN A 223 10.32 2.87 1.41
C GLN A 223 9.33 3.95 0.93
N GLN A 224 9.29 4.19 -0.37
CA GLN A 224 8.33 5.10 -1.00
C GLN A 224 6.91 4.53 -0.92
N VAL A 225 6.72 3.24 -1.17
CA VAL A 225 5.43 2.55 -1.02
C VAL A 225 4.91 2.66 0.42
N VAL A 226 5.73 2.33 1.41
CA VAL A 226 5.41 2.46 2.85
C VAL A 226 5.10 3.91 3.20
N SER A 227 5.85 4.87 2.66
CA SER A 227 5.63 6.30 2.86
C SER A 227 4.29 6.76 2.29
N ILE A 228 3.94 6.35 1.06
CA ILE A 228 2.65 6.69 0.42
C ILE A 228 1.50 6.14 1.26
N ILE A 229 1.56 4.85 1.64
CA ILE A 229 0.54 4.20 2.47
C ILE A 229 0.38 4.94 3.81
N PHE A 230 1.49 5.28 4.47
CA PHE A 230 1.43 5.99 5.75
C PHE A 230 0.87 7.41 5.63
N ASN A 231 1.28 8.15 4.59
CA ASN A 231 0.76 9.49 4.34
C ASN A 231 -0.74 9.43 4.06
N PHE A 232 -1.18 8.42 3.31
CA PHE A 232 -2.59 8.15 3.07
C PHE A 232 -3.33 7.86 4.39
N ILE A 233 -2.80 7.01 5.28
CA ILE A 233 -3.37 6.74 6.62
C ILE A 233 -3.53 8.04 7.43
N MET A 234 -2.48 8.87 7.48
CA MET A 234 -2.50 10.13 8.22
C MET A 234 -3.53 11.11 7.67
N MET A 235 -3.63 11.20 6.34
CA MET A 235 -4.64 12.00 5.66
C MET A 235 -6.04 11.49 6.01
N PHE A 236 -6.26 10.18 5.94
CA PHE A 236 -7.54 9.54 6.24
C PHE A 236 -7.98 9.82 7.68
N LYS A 237 -7.11 9.60 8.68
CA LYS A 237 -7.40 9.90 10.08
C LYS A 237 -7.75 11.38 10.31
N ARG A 238 -7.00 12.28 9.68
CA ARG A 238 -7.30 13.71 9.80
C ARG A 238 -8.68 14.05 9.25
N ALA A 239 -9.06 13.51 8.10
CA ALA A 239 -10.41 13.72 7.57
C ALA A 239 -11.49 13.11 8.47
N LEU A 240 -11.22 11.96 9.11
CA LEU A 240 -12.13 11.37 10.09
C LEU A 240 -12.41 12.31 11.27
N GLU A 241 -11.35 12.91 11.83
CA GLU A 241 -11.45 13.88 12.91
C GLU A 241 -12.18 15.17 12.50
N GLU A 242 -11.84 15.72 11.33
CA GLU A 242 -12.43 16.95 10.80
C GLU A 242 -13.95 16.81 10.59
N ASN A 243 -14.37 15.71 9.97
CA ASN A 243 -15.78 15.40 9.78
C ASN A 243 -16.53 15.11 11.08
N SER A 244 -15.92 14.39 12.03
CA SER A 244 -16.56 14.17 13.34
C SER A 244 -16.93 15.50 14.00
N LYS A 245 -16.02 16.49 13.89
CA LYS A 245 -16.27 17.87 14.36
C LYS A 245 -17.37 18.57 13.55
N LEU A 246 -17.39 18.42 12.23
CA LEU A 246 -18.45 18.98 11.37
C LEU A 246 -19.83 18.43 11.72
N VAL A 247 -19.97 17.11 11.85
CA VAL A 247 -21.23 16.46 12.22
C VAL A 247 -21.68 16.90 13.61
N GLU A 248 -20.77 17.04 14.57
CA GLU A 248 -21.11 17.53 15.91
C GLU A 248 -21.58 19.00 15.88
N MET A 249 -20.92 19.86 15.09
CA MET A 249 -21.34 21.25 14.90
C MET A 249 -22.71 21.36 14.23
N GLU A 250 -22.99 20.55 13.20
CA GLU A 250 -24.29 20.51 12.55
C GLU A 250 -25.40 20.01 13.47
N ARG A 251 -25.12 18.98 14.29
CA ARG A 251 -26.05 18.49 15.32
C ARG A 251 -26.35 19.55 16.39
N LYS A 252 -25.36 20.34 16.80
CA LYS A 252 -25.56 21.45 17.76
C LYS A 252 -26.44 22.55 17.14
N LYS A 253 -26.14 22.97 15.91
CA LYS A 253 -26.95 23.96 15.17
C LYS A 253 -28.37 23.49 14.91
N ALA A 254 -28.58 22.22 14.59
CA ALA A 254 -29.92 21.65 14.39
C ALA A 254 -30.75 21.68 15.69
N LYS A 255 -30.12 21.35 16.84
CA LYS A 255 -30.79 21.42 18.16
C LYS A 255 -31.11 22.86 18.59
N GLU A 256 -30.25 23.83 18.26
CA GLU A 256 -30.50 25.24 18.52
C GLU A 256 -31.62 25.79 17.62
N ALA A 257 -31.60 25.47 16.33
CA ALA A 257 -32.66 25.86 15.39
C ALA A 257 -34.04 25.26 15.74
N ASP A 258 -34.06 24.06 16.33
CA ASP A 258 -35.31 23.42 16.78
C ASP A 258 -35.84 24.06 18.08
N LYS A 259 -34.95 24.44 19.01
CA LYS A 259 -35.32 25.25 20.19
C LYS A 259 -35.89 26.62 19.80
N ASP A 260 -35.28 27.28 18.82
CA ASP A 260 -35.73 28.58 18.32
C ASP A 260 -37.03 28.51 17.51
N LYS A 261 -37.47 27.32 17.07
CA LYS A 261 -38.81 27.12 16.46
C LYS A 261 -39.90 26.86 17.51
N VAL A 262 -39.55 26.25 18.64
CA VAL A 262 -40.47 25.98 19.75
C VAL A 262 -40.74 27.23 20.61
N LEU A 263 -39.76 28.13 20.73
CA LEU A 263 -39.86 29.40 21.46
C LEU A 263 -40.93 30.39 20.90
N PRO A 264 -41.06 30.62 19.58
CA PRO A 264 -42.10 31.47 19.02
C PRO A 264 -43.50 30.88 19.19
N GLN A 265 -43.68 29.57 19.02
CA GLN A 265 -45.00 28.93 19.21
C GLN A 265 -45.49 28.98 20.66
N ARG A 266 -44.59 28.92 21.65
CA ARG A 266 -44.95 29.13 23.07
C ARG A 266 -45.35 30.58 23.37
N ARG A 267 -44.67 31.57 22.79
CA ARG A 267 -45.01 32.99 22.99
C ARG A 267 -46.35 33.38 22.36
N GLU A 268 -46.71 32.78 21.23
CA GLU A 268 -48.04 32.97 20.62
C GLU A 268 -49.15 32.33 21.47
N LEU A 269 -48.91 31.16 22.07
CA LEU A 269 -49.88 30.52 22.96
C LEU A 269 -50.03 31.26 24.30
N ASP A 270 -48.94 31.74 24.87
CA ASP A 270 -48.94 32.49 26.14
C ASP A 270 -49.54 33.89 25.99
N GLY A 271 -49.44 34.52 24.80
CA GLY A 271 -50.07 35.80 24.49
C GLY A 271 -51.60 35.74 24.30
N LEU A 272 -52.15 34.57 23.99
CA LEU A 272 -53.59 34.32 23.89
C LEU A 272 -54.25 33.99 25.25
N LEU A 273 -53.45 33.72 26.29
CA LEU A 273 -53.90 33.36 27.64
C LEU A 273 -53.70 34.49 28.67
N ALA A 274 -53.20 35.66 28.26
CA ALA A 274 -53.07 36.81 29.15
C ALA A 274 -54.46 37.41 29.48
N PRO A 275 -54.82 37.56 30.77
CA PRO A 275 -56.12 38.13 31.15
C PRO A 275 -56.21 39.61 30.75
N GLN A 276 -57.32 40.00 30.12
CA GLN A 276 -57.69 41.40 29.82
C GLN A 276 -58.01 42.20 31.08
#